data_AF-A0A1V5W2F1-F1
#
_entry.id   AF-A0A1V5W2F1-F1
#
_cell.length_a   1.000
_cell.length_b   1.000
_cell.length_c   1.000
_cell.angle_alpha   90.00
_cell.angle_beta   90.00
_cell.angle_gamma   90.00
#
_symmetry.space_group_name_H-M   'P 1'
#
loop_
_entity.id
_entity.type
_entity.pdbx_description
1 polymer ?
#
loop_
_entity_poly.entity_id
_entity_poly.type
_entity_poly.pdbx_seq_one_letter_code
_entity_poly.pdbx_strand_id
1 'polypeptide(L)'
;MVFDENSRPDNIDVIGRYERDEMIPSVEAAKKIAKILNTTVGYLLGETETTNVFKNPDMLKRLNEIDKMEDTDKGHILSVIDGFIKSIKLKNIAAF
;
A
#
# COMPACT_ATOMS: atom_id res chain seq x y z
N MET A 1 -2.96 -30.65 -32.15
CA MET A 1 -2.48 -29.46 -31.42
C MET A 1 -1.55 -29.97 -30.35
N VAL A 2 -0.25 -29.91 -30.61
CA VAL A 2 0.79 -30.38 -29.67
C VAL A 2 1.08 -29.19 -28.77
N PHE A 3 0.81 -29.32 -27.47
CA PHE A 3 1.25 -28.32 -26.49
C PHE A 3 2.75 -28.51 -26.31
N ASP A 4 3.55 -27.51 -26.70
CA ASP A 4 4.99 -27.49 -26.52
C ASP A 4 5.33 -27.32 -25.03
N GLU A 5 5.91 -28.37 -24.44
CA GLU A 5 6.33 -28.47 -23.04
C GLU A 5 7.43 -27.45 -22.64
N ASN A 6 7.96 -26.66 -23.59
CA ASN A 6 8.96 -25.62 -23.34
C ASN A 6 8.43 -24.18 -23.31
N SER A 7 7.12 -23.97 -23.50
CA SER A 7 6.52 -22.63 -23.48
C SER A 7 6.16 -22.18 -22.06
N ARG A 8 7.18 -22.00 -21.19
CA ARG A 8 6.96 -21.18 -19.99
C ARG A 8 6.64 -19.76 -20.48
N PRO A 9 5.49 -19.17 -20.12
CA PRO A 9 5.20 -17.81 -20.54
C PRO A 9 6.33 -16.90 -20.05
N ASP A 10 6.88 -16.11 -20.96
CA ASP A 10 7.89 -15.12 -20.63
C ASP A 10 7.36 -14.21 -19.51
N ASN A 11 8.23 -13.72 -18.63
CA ASN A 11 7.84 -12.94 -17.45
C ASN A 11 6.94 -11.73 -17.83
N ILE A 12 7.14 -11.16 -19.02
CA ILE A 12 6.33 -10.07 -19.58
C ILE A 12 4.87 -10.51 -19.84
N ASP A 13 4.65 -11.72 -20.35
CA ASP A 13 3.31 -12.27 -20.60
C ASP A 13 2.56 -12.50 -19.29
N VAL A 14 3.25 -13.02 -18.27
CA VAL A 14 2.66 -13.27 -16.95
C VAL A 14 2.19 -11.98 -16.26
N ILE A 15 2.99 -10.91 -16.29
CA ILE A 15 2.60 -9.61 -15.72
C ILE A 15 1.41 -9.02 -16.49
N GLY A 16 1.42 -9.07 -17.83
CA GLY A 16 0.30 -8.59 -18.63
C GLY A 16 -1.01 -9.31 -18.33
N ARG A 17 -0.95 -10.61 -18.02
CA ARG A 17 -2.11 -11.40 -17.60
C ARG A 17 -2.62 -10.99 -16.21
N TYR A 18 -1.75 -10.55 -15.30
CA TYR A 18 -2.16 -9.98 -14.01
C TYR A 18 -2.91 -8.65 -14.19
N GLU A 19 -2.42 -7.79 -15.08
CA GLU A 19 -3.03 -6.46 -15.32
C GLU A 19 -4.39 -6.53 -16.03
N ARG A 20 -4.67 -7.62 -16.75
CA ARG A 20 -5.95 -7.86 -17.46
C ARG A 20 -6.91 -8.78 -16.70
N ASP A 21 -6.63 -9.08 -15.44
CA ASP A 21 -7.41 -10.01 -14.61
C ASP A 21 -7.56 -11.45 -15.20
N GLU A 22 -6.68 -11.81 -16.14
CA GLU A 22 -6.64 -13.14 -16.77
C GLU A 22 -5.91 -14.17 -15.90
N MET A 23 -5.18 -13.71 -14.89
CA MET A 23 -4.47 -14.52 -13.92
C MET A 23 -4.37 -13.80 -12.58
N ILE A 24 -4.57 -14.53 -11.48
CA ILE A 24 -4.39 -13.98 -10.13
C ILE A 24 -2.94 -14.24 -9.69
N PRO A 25 -2.19 -13.21 -9.25
CA PRO A 25 -0.84 -13.40 -8.73
C PRO A 25 -0.87 -14.23 -7.45
N SER A 26 0.12 -15.09 -7.23
CA SER A 26 0.33 -15.70 -5.92
C SER A 26 0.70 -14.63 -4.88
N VAL A 27 0.53 -14.95 -3.59
CA VAL A 27 0.93 -14.05 -2.49
C VAL A 27 2.41 -13.68 -2.60
N GLU A 28 3.28 -14.64 -2.94
CA GLU A 28 4.71 -14.42 -3.14
C GLU A 28 4.99 -13.50 -4.33
N ALA A 29 4.25 -13.65 -5.44
CA ALA A 29 4.37 -12.76 -6.60
C ALA A 29 3.94 -11.33 -6.24
N ALA A 30 2.78 -11.18 -5.57
CA ALA A 30 2.29 -9.89 -5.12
C ALA A 30 3.28 -9.19 -4.17
N LYS A 31 3.90 -9.92 -3.23
CA LYS A 31 4.96 -9.39 -2.35
C LYS A 31 6.18 -8.90 -3.12
N LYS A 32 6.61 -9.64 -4.15
CA LYS A 32 7.75 -9.24 -4.99
C LYS A 32 7.44 -7.99 -5.80
N ILE A 33 6.24 -7.92 -6.41
CA ILE A 33 5.77 -6.75 -7.17
C ILE A 33 5.69 -5.53 -6.25
N ALA A 34 5.08 -5.66 -5.08
CA ALA A 34 4.98 -4.57 -4.10
C ALA A 34 6.36 -4.04 -3.69
N LYS A 35 7.33 -4.94 -3.47
CA LYS A 35 8.71 -4.56 -3.15
C LYS A 35 9.38 -3.79 -4.29
N ILE A 36 9.22 -4.23 -5.54
CA ILE A 36 9.80 -3.56 -6.72
C ILE A 36 9.18 -2.17 -6.92
N LEU A 37 7.86 -2.06 -6.74
CA LEU A 37 7.12 -0.82 -6.89
C LEU A 37 7.17 0.08 -5.64
N ASN A 38 7.93 -0.31 -4.61
CA ASN A 38 8.04 0.37 -3.32
C ASN A 38 6.68 0.77 -2.71
N THR A 39 5.75 -0.19 -2.70
CA THR A 39 4.39 -0.06 -2.17
C THR A 39 4.05 -1.26 -1.29
N THR A 40 2.81 -1.35 -0.82
CA THR A 40 2.32 -2.49 -0.03
C THR A 40 1.44 -3.40 -0.87
N VAL A 41 1.32 -4.66 -0.46
CA VAL A 41 0.44 -5.64 -1.13
C VAL A 41 -1.03 -5.19 -1.07
N GLY A 42 -1.47 -4.65 0.07
CA GLY A 42 -2.85 -4.15 0.21
C GLY A 42 -3.17 -3.01 -0.77
N TYR A 43 -2.18 -2.16 -1.10
CA TYR A 43 -2.33 -1.16 -2.15
C TYR A 43 -2.55 -1.77 -3.54
N LEU A 44 -1.84 -2.87 -3.86
CA LEU A 44 -1.98 -3.54 -5.16
C LEU A 44 -3.35 -4.21 -5.34
N LEU A 45 -3.98 -4.66 -4.25
CA LEU A 45 -5.27 -5.35 -4.29
C LEU A 45 -6.47 -4.41 -4.40
N GLY A 46 -6.26 -3.09 -4.28
CA GLY A 46 -7.34 -2.10 -4.42
C GLY A 46 -8.42 -2.18 -3.34
N GLU A 47 -8.18 -2.87 -2.22
CA GLU A 47 -9.20 -3.18 -1.20
C GLU A 47 -9.73 -1.95 -0.43
N THR A 48 -9.24 -0.73 -0.71
CA THR A 48 -9.72 0.49 -0.04
C THR A 48 -9.75 1.70 -0.98
N GLU A 49 -10.88 2.40 -1.06
CA GLU A 49 -10.98 3.71 -1.73
C GLU A 49 -10.10 4.80 -1.08
N THR A 50 -9.57 4.53 0.12
CA THR A 50 -8.57 5.32 0.87
C THR A 50 -7.13 4.84 0.61
N THR A 51 -6.82 4.53 -0.65
CA THR A 51 -5.62 3.84 -1.15
C THR A 51 -4.28 4.52 -0.82
N ASN A 52 -4.25 5.82 -0.54
CA ASN A 52 -2.97 6.54 -0.36
C ASN A 52 -2.18 6.14 0.89
N VAL A 53 -2.83 5.70 1.97
CA VAL A 53 -2.13 5.30 3.20
C VAL A 53 -1.31 4.03 2.99
N PHE A 54 -1.89 3.05 2.30
CA PHE A 54 -1.23 1.79 2.00
C PHE A 54 -0.21 1.91 0.87
N LYS A 55 -0.21 2.99 0.10
CA LYS A 55 0.78 3.22 -0.97
C LYS A 55 2.20 3.37 -0.44
N ASN A 56 2.37 4.00 0.72
CA ASN A 56 3.68 4.31 1.27
C ASN A 56 4.03 3.33 2.42
N PRO A 57 5.02 2.43 2.23
CA PRO A 57 5.42 1.47 3.26
C PRO A 57 5.88 2.11 4.57
N ASP A 58 6.54 3.28 4.52
CA ASP A 58 7.01 3.98 5.72
C ASP A 58 5.84 4.58 6.52
N MET A 59 4.80 5.07 5.84
CA MET A 59 3.58 5.54 6.51
C MET A 59 2.86 4.39 7.22
N LEU A 60 2.74 3.23 6.56
CA LEU A 60 2.16 2.05 7.18
C LEU A 60 3.00 1.56 8.37
N LYS A 61 4.34 1.58 8.24
CA LYS A 61 5.24 1.22 9.34
C LYS A 61 5.02 2.10 10.57
N ARG A 62 4.93 3.42 10.39
CA ARG A 62 4.66 4.37 11.49
C ARG A 62 3.32 4.10 12.17
N LEU A 63 2.26 3.81 11.40
CA LEU A 63 0.96 3.45 11.96
C LEU A 63 1.04 2.18 12.81
N ASN A 64 1.75 1.15 12.32
CA ASN A 64 1.98 -0.08 13.07
C ASN A 64 2.83 0.13 14.33
N GLU A 65 3.77 1.07 14.32
CA GLU A 65 4.56 1.43 15.50
C GLU A 65 3.70 2.16 16.54
N ILE A 66 2.85 3.10 16.10
CA ILE A 66 1.89 3.80 16.98
C ILE A 66 0.92 2.81 17.62
N ASP A 67 0.40 1.85 16.85
CA ASP A 67 -0.57 0.88 17.37
C ASP A 67 0.03 -0.05 18.46
N LYS A 68 1.35 -0.26 18.45
CA LYS A 68 2.07 -1.05 19.45
C LYS A 68 2.43 -0.29 20.72
N MET A 69 2.18 1.02 20.78
CA MET A 69 2.47 1.83 21.97
C MET A 69 1.47 1.54 23.10
N GLU A 70 1.91 1.72 24.34
CA GLU A 70 1.04 1.78 25.52
C GLU A 70 0.00 2.89 25.36
N ASP A 71 -1.20 2.70 25.92
CA ASP A 71 -2.35 3.59 25.69
C ASP A 71 -2.07 5.05 26.02
N THR A 72 -1.27 5.31 27.06
CA THR A 72 -0.88 6.67 27.45
C THR A 72 -0.02 7.34 26.37
N ASP A 73 1.04 6.68 25.91
CA ASP A 73 1.95 7.21 24.89
C ASP A 73 1.25 7.31 23.52
N LYS A 74 0.42 6.32 23.18
CA LYS A 74 -0.46 6.33 22.01
C LYS A 74 -1.39 7.55 22.04
N GLY A 75 -2.01 7.85 23.18
CA GLY A 75 -2.86 9.01 23.36
C GLY A 75 -2.12 10.34 23.14
N HIS A 76 -0.89 10.44 23.65
CA HIS A 76 -0.06 11.63 23.45
C HIS A 76 0.31 11.86 21.99
N ILE A 77 0.79 10.83 21.28
CA ILE A 77 1.17 10.98 19.86
C ILE A 77 -0.03 11.32 18.97
N LEU A 78 -1.19 10.71 19.22
CA LEU A 78 -2.42 11.01 18.48
C LEU A 78 -2.87 12.47 18.70
N SER A 79 -2.77 12.97 19.94
CA SER A 79 -3.10 14.37 20.24
C SER A 79 -2.21 15.36 19.48
N VAL A 80 -0.91 15.06 19.35
CA VAL A 80 0.02 15.89 18.57
C VAL A 80 -0.32 15.86 17.08
N ILE A 81 -0.60 14.67 16.53
CA ILE A 81 -1.00 14.50 15.13
C ILE A 81 -2.27 15.31 14.83
N ASP A 82 -3.30 15.17 15.66
CA ASP A 82 -4.58 15.88 15.50
C ASP A 82 -4.41 17.40 15.59
N GLY A 83 -3.62 17.87 16.55
CA GLY A 83 -3.27 19.28 16.69
C GLY A 83 -2.58 19.84 15.44
N PHE A 84 -1.64 19.10 14.88
CA PHE A 84 -0.92 19.52 13.68
C PHE A 84 -1.81 19.52 12.43
N ILE A 85 -2.64 18.49 12.24
CA ILE A 85 -3.63 18.43 11.15
C ILE A 85 -4.59 19.63 11.24
N LYS A 86 -5.10 19.93 12.45
CA LYS A 86 -5.97 21.07 12.68
C LYS A 86 -5.28 22.39 12.33
N SER A 87 -4.02 22.57 12.74
CA SER A 87 -3.23 23.77 12.41
C SER A 87 -3.11 23.99 10.90
N ILE A 88 -2.81 22.95 10.13
CA ILE A 88 -2.72 23.03 8.67
C ILE A 88 -4.06 23.41 8.05
N LYS A 89 -5.15 22.75 8.48
CA LYS A 89 -6.51 23.07 7.99
C LYS A 89 -6.88 24.52 8.23
N LEU A 90 -6.59 25.05 9.42
CA LEU A 90 -6.85 26.45 9.76
C LEU A 90 -6.02 27.43 8.91
N LYS A 91 -4.73 27.13 8.69
CA LYS A 91 -3.88 27.93 7.80
C LYS A 91 -4.43 28.01 6.38
N ASN A 92 -4.91 26.88 5.84
CA ASN A 92 -5.46 26.83 4.50
C ASN A 92 -6.77 27.63 4.36
N ILE A 93 -7.58 27.72 5.42
CA ILE A 93 -8.80 28.53 5.44
C ILE A 93 -8.45 30.03 5.52
N ALA A 94 -7.46 30.39 6.35
CA ALA A 94 -7.04 31.79 6.54
C ALA A 94 -6.17 32.34 5.38
N ALA A 95 -5.79 31.50 4.41
CA ALA A 95 -5.04 31.90 3.21
C ALA A 95 -5.92 32.41 2.06
N PHE A 96 -7.23 32.55 2.30
CA PHE A 96 -8.22 33.14 1.39
C PHE A 96 -8.72 34.49 1.92
#